data_AF-A0A975EAD1-F1
#
_entry.id   AF-A0A975EAD1-F1
#
_cell.length_a   1.000
_cell.length_b   1.000
_cell.length_c   1.000
_cell.angle_alpha   90.00
_cell.angle_beta   90.00
_cell.angle_gamma   90.00
#
_symmetry.space_group_name_H-M   'P 1'
#
loop_
_entity.id
_entity.type
_entity.pdbx_description
1 polymer ?
#
loop_
_entity_poly.entity_id
_entity_poly.type
_entity_poly.pdbx_seq_one_letter_code
_entity_poly.pdbx_strand_id
1 'polypeptide(L)'
;MLHFENAPKKATNLSLNSKVLEAAREMGINISQTVDTLLADEVRRLYWEKWNEDNKEAVAAYNARIVKHGLPLAKYRTWGKSLGDGREGS
;
A
#
# COMPACT_ATOMS: atom_id res chain seq x y z
N MET A 1 -8.76 5.63 -1.87
CA MET A 1 -7.59 5.03 -1.19
C MET A 1 -8.11 4.39 0.09
N LEU A 2 -7.57 3.25 0.53
CA LEU A 2 -8.02 2.61 1.78
C LEU A 2 -7.66 3.51 2.97
N HIS A 3 -8.67 3.97 3.71
CA HIS A 3 -8.50 4.75 4.93
C HIS A 3 -9.14 4.01 6.11
N PHE A 4 -8.31 3.47 7.00
CA PHE A 4 -8.76 2.71 8.18
C PHE A 4 -8.80 3.55 9.46
N GLU A 5 -8.26 4.77 9.43
CA GLU A 5 -8.03 5.65 10.59
C GLU A 5 -9.30 6.11 11.33
N ASN A 6 -10.46 6.14 10.66
CA ASN A 6 -11.71 6.71 11.19
C ASN A 6 -12.85 5.70 11.36
N ALA A 7 -12.57 4.39 11.24
CA ALA A 7 -13.60 3.37 11.36
C ALA A 7 -13.83 2.99 12.84
N PRO A 8 -15.09 2.88 13.33
CA PRO A 8 -15.36 2.42 14.68
C PRO A 8 -14.92 0.96 14.86
N LYS A 9 -14.24 0.66 15.97
CA LYS A 9 -13.80 -0.70 16.28
C LYS A 9 -15.00 -1.61 16.49
N LYS A 10 -15.09 -2.69 15.71
CA LYS A 10 -16.11 -3.73 15.88
C LYS A 10 -15.53 -4.88 16.69
N ALA A 11 -16.18 -5.22 17.80
CA ALA A 11 -15.84 -6.43 18.55
C ALA A 11 -16.09 -7.65 17.66
N THR A 12 -15.03 -8.39 17.37
CA THR A 12 -15.08 -9.57 16.50
C THR A 12 -14.57 -10.74 17.33
N ASN A 13 -15.38 -11.81 17.44
CA ASN A 13 -14.97 -12.99 18.20
C ASN A 13 -14.04 -13.82 17.31
N LEU A 14 -12.76 -13.90 17.67
CA LEU A 14 -11.73 -14.62 16.91
C LEU A 14 -11.18 -15.76 17.76
N SER A 15 -11.15 -16.96 17.18
CA SER A 15 -10.51 -18.12 17.79
C SER A 15 -9.03 -18.12 17.45
N LEU A 16 -8.16 -17.89 18.46
CA LEU A 16 -6.70 -17.94 18.34
C LEU A 16 -6.14 -19.09 19.18
N ASN A 17 -4.90 -19.49 18.88
CA ASN A 17 -4.21 -20.53 19.63
C ASN A 17 -4.03 -20.12 21.10
N SER A 18 -4.51 -20.94 22.03
CA SER A 18 -4.47 -20.67 23.47
C SER A 18 -3.06 -20.45 23.99
N LYS A 19 -2.06 -21.23 23.54
CA LYS A 19 -0.66 -21.08 23.96
C LYS A 19 -0.07 -19.74 23.55
N VAL A 20 -0.45 -19.24 22.37
CA VAL A 20 0.00 -17.93 21.87
C VAL A 20 -0.67 -16.81 22.66
N LEU A 21 -1.95 -16.96 23.01
CA LEU A 21 -2.67 -16.00 23.85
C LEU A 21 -2.10 -15.92 25.26
N GLU A 22 -1.77 -17.07 25.86
CA GLU A 22 -1.13 -17.12 27.18
C GLU A 22 0.25 -16.45 27.15
N ALA A 23 1.10 -16.84 26.20
CA ALA A 23 2.42 -16.23 26.04
C ALA A 23 2.33 -14.71 25.79
N ALA A 24 1.38 -14.27 24.95
CA ALA A 24 1.16 -12.85 24.68
C ALA A 24 0.69 -12.09 25.93
N ARG A 25 -0.17 -12.70 26.76
CA ARG A 25 -0.59 -12.13 28.04
C ARG A 25 0.55 -12.03 29.04
N GLU A 26 1.37 -13.06 29.15
CA GLU A 26 2.56 -13.07 30.02
C GLU A 26 3.57 -11.99 29.61
N MET A 27 3.72 -11.76 28.31
CA MET A 27 4.57 -10.71 27.75
C MET A 27 3.94 -9.31 27.79
N GLY A 28 2.71 -9.15 28.29
CA GLY A 28 2.02 -7.86 28.37
C GLY A 28 1.63 -7.29 27.00
N ILE A 29 1.52 -8.11 25.97
CA ILE A 29 1.19 -7.69 24.61
C ILE A 29 -0.30 -7.31 24.54
N ASN A 30 -0.59 -6.14 23.98
CA ASN A 30 -1.96 -5.77 23.65
C ASN A 30 -2.42 -6.54 22.40
N ILE A 31 -3.02 -7.71 22.63
CA ILE A 31 -3.47 -8.63 21.56
C ILE A 31 -4.43 -7.93 20.59
N SER A 32 -5.39 -7.15 21.10
CA SER A 32 -6.36 -6.47 20.25
C SER A 32 -5.69 -5.49 19.30
N GLN A 33 -4.77 -4.66 19.80
CA GLN A 33 -4.04 -3.71 18.96
C GLN A 33 -3.11 -4.41 17.98
N THR A 34 -2.45 -5.48 18.41
CA THR A 34 -1.51 -6.24 17.56
C THR A 34 -2.23 -6.89 16.40
N VAL A 35 -3.35 -7.56 16.67
CA VAL A 35 -4.18 -8.19 15.63
C VAL A 35 -4.78 -7.15 14.68
N ASP A 36 -5.23 -6.00 15.20
CA ASP A 36 -5.76 -4.89 14.40
C ASP A 36 -4.72 -4.38 13.39
N THR A 37 -3.50 -4.09 13.85
CA THR A 37 -2.40 -3.64 12.98
C THR A 37 -2.02 -4.69 11.94
N LEU A 38 -1.82 -5.95 12.35
CA LEU A 38 -1.44 -7.03 11.44
C LEU A 38 -2.50 -7.27 10.37
N LEU A 39 -3.78 -7.22 10.75
CA LEU A 39 -4.89 -7.38 9.81
C LEU A 39 -4.98 -6.18 8.85
N ALA A 40 -4.81 -4.95 9.34
CA ALA A 40 -4.84 -3.76 8.50
C ALA A 40 -3.70 -3.77 7.46
N ASP A 41 -2.50 -4.20 7.85
CA ASP A 41 -1.36 -4.32 6.95
C ASP A 41 -1.57 -5.42 5.90
N GLU A 42 -2.10 -6.57 6.28
CA GLU A 42 -2.39 -7.66 5.35
C GLU A 42 -3.49 -7.28 4.35
N VAL A 43 -4.57 -6.64 4.81
CA VAL A 43 -5.64 -6.14 3.92
C VAL A 43 -5.08 -5.10 2.95
N ARG A 44 -4.20 -4.21 3.41
CA ARG A 44 -3.55 -3.23 2.56
C ARG A 44 -2.67 -3.90 1.51
N ARG A 45 -1.89 -4.92 1.89
CA ARG A 45 -1.04 -5.71 0.98
C ARG A 45 -1.87 -6.32 -0.14
N LEU A 46 -2.91 -7.08 0.22
CA LEU A 46 -3.79 -7.75 -0.74
C LEU A 46 -4.54 -6.76 -1.64
N TYR A 47 -4.97 -5.62 -1.07
CA TYR A 47 -5.62 -4.57 -1.86
C TYR A 47 -4.68 -4.00 -2.92
N TRP A 48 -3.43 -3.70 -2.57
CA TRP A 48 -2.46 -3.16 -3.52
C TRP A 48 -2.01 -4.20 -4.54
N GLU A 49 -1.88 -5.46 -4.14
CA GLU A 49 -1.58 -6.57 -5.06
C GLU A 49 -2.67 -6.68 -6.12
N LYS A 50 -3.93 -6.72 -5.71
CA LYS A 50 -5.08 -6.75 -6.61
C LYS A 50 -5.16 -5.47 -7.46
N TRP A 51 -4.97 -4.31 -6.86
CA TRP A 51 -4.98 -3.05 -7.60
C TRP A 51 -3.90 -3.03 -8.68
N ASN A 52 -2.71 -3.53 -8.38
CA ASN A 52 -1.61 -3.60 -9.33
C ASN A 52 -1.91 -4.58 -10.48
N GLU A 53 -2.55 -5.71 -10.20
CA GLU A 53 -3.03 -6.62 -11.25
C GLU A 53 -4.09 -5.97 -12.13
N ASP A 54 -5.11 -5.38 -11.53
CA ASP A 54 -6.21 -4.72 -12.26
C ASP A 54 -5.73 -3.52 -13.08
N ASN A 55 -4.70 -2.81 -12.61
CA ASN A 55 -4.19 -1.60 -13.26
C ASN A 55 -2.97 -1.86 -14.15
N LYS A 56 -2.48 -3.10 -14.28
CA LYS A 56 -1.31 -3.42 -15.12
C LYS A 56 -1.48 -2.94 -16.55
N GLU A 57 -2.63 -3.19 -17.17
CA GLU A 57 -2.90 -2.77 -18.55
C GLU A 57 -3.04 -1.25 -18.67
N ALA A 58 -3.72 -0.61 -17.72
CA ALA A 58 -3.90 0.85 -17.70
C ALA A 58 -2.54 1.57 -17.51
N VAL A 59 -1.70 1.06 -16.62
CA VAL A 59 -0.34 1.56 -16.39
C VAL A 59 0.54 1.30 -17.61
N ALA A 60 0.45 0.13 -18.25
CA ALA A 60 1.20 -0.17 -19.46
C ALA A 60 0.78 0.75 -20.63
N ALA A 61 -0.51 0.97 -20.84
CA ALA A 61 -1.03 1.89 -21.86
C ALA A 61 -0.60 3.34 -21.58
N TYR A 62 -0.61 3.76 -20.31
CA TYR A 62 -0.12 5.05 -19.89
C TYR A 62 1.40 5.19 -20.12
N ASN A 63 2.19 4.19 -19.74
CA ASN A 63 3.63 4.16 -19.98
C ASN A 63 3.95 4.20 -21.48
N ALA A 64 3.23 3.45 -22.31
CA ALA A 64 3.38 3.50 -23.77
C ALA A 64 3.06 4.89 -24.33
N ARG A 65 2.04 5.57 -23.78
CA ARG A 65 1.71 6.95 -24.14
C ARG A 65 2.82 7.91 -23.72
N ILE A 66 3.42 7.76 -22.54
CA ILE A 66 4.56 8.57 -22.09
C ILE A 66 5.79 8.33 -22.96
N VAL A 67 6.07 7.09 -23.36
CA VAL A 67 7.18 6.77 -24.27
C VAL A 67 6.95 7.43 -25.64
N LYS A 68 5.72 7.37 -26.17
CA LYS A 68 5.40 7.90 -27.51
C LYS A 68 5.26 9.43 -27.56
N HIS A 69 4.70 10.04 -26.52
CA HIS A 69 4.31 11.46 -26.53
C HIS A 69 5.09 12.31 -25.53
N GLY A 70 6.00 11.71 -24.76
CA GLY A 70 6.66 12.36 -23.64
C GLY A 70 5.70 12.65 -22.48
N LEU A 71 6.24 13.26 -21.43
CA LEU A 71 5.44 13.71 -20.29
C LEU A 71 4.57 14.92 -20.72
N PRO A 72 3.23 14.84 -20.65
CA PRO A 72 2.34 15.90 -21.16
C PRO A 72 2.58 17.28 -20.53
N LEU A 73 3.04 17.29 -19.28
CA LEU A 73 3.32 18.49 -18.49
C LEU A 73 4.81 18.88 -18.49
N ALA A 74 5.67 18.16 -19.23
CA ALA A 74 7.10 18.52 -19.32
C ALA A 74 7.30 19.96 -19.81
N LYS A 75 6.43 20.42 -20.72
CA LYS A 75 6.44 21.80 -21.24
C LYS A 75 6.12 22.88 -20.20
N TYR A 76 5.55 22.53 -19.04
CA TYR A 76 5.22 23.45 -17.95
C TYR A 76 6.06 23.20 -16.69
N ARG A 77 7.05 22.30 -16.75
CA ARG A 77 7.94 22.01 -15.62
C ARG A 77 8.98 23.13 -15.46
N THR A 78 8.70 24.07 -14.57
CA THR A 78 9.56 25.25 -14.29
C THR A 78 10.66 24.97 -13.26
N TRP A 79 10.42 24.12 -12.26
CA TRP A 79 11.34 23.91 -11.12
C TRP A 79 12.19 22.63 -11.20
N GLY A 80 11.84 21.67 -12.07
CA GLY A 80 12.48 20.35 -12.13
C GLY A 80 13.48 20.12 -13.27
N LYS A 81 13.88 21.16 -14.02
CA LYS A 81 14.77 21.02 -15.20
C LYS A 81 16.17 20.49 -14.87
N SER A 82 16.67 20.67 -13.64
CA SER A 82 18.01 20.23 -13.22
C SER A 82 18.07 18.78 -12.69
N LEU A 83 16.94 18.10 -12.54
CA LEU A 83 16.88 16.76 -11.93
C LEU A 83 17.02 15.60 -12.94
N GLY A 84 17.41 15.89 -14.19
CA GLY A 84 17.45 14.89 -15.26
C GLY A 84 16.04 14.38 -15.64
N ASP A 85 15.95 13.63 -16.73
CA ASP A 85 14.74 12.88 -17.13
C ASP A 85 14.77 11.43 -16.60
N GLY A 86 15.75 11.10 -15.75
CA GLY A 86 15.93 9.76 -15.19
C GLY A 86 16.34 8.71 -16.23
N ARG A 87 16.75 9.11 -17.44
CA ARG A 87 17.22 8.21 -18.51
C ARG A 87 18.75 8.20 -18.64
N GLU A 88 19.48 8.26 -17.54
CA GLU A 88 20.90 7.92 -17.53
C GLU A 88 21.11 6.73 -16.59
N GLY A 89 21.44 5.59 -17.20
CA GLY A 89 21.58 4.29 -16.55
C GLY A 89 21.33 3.17 -17.56
N SER A 90 22.20 3.10 -18.58
CA SER A 90 22.40 1.89 -19.41
C SER A 90 23.20 0.85 -18.63
#